data_AF-A0A3P8ER57-F1
#
_entry.id   AF-A0A3P8ER57-F1
#
_cell.length_a   1.000
_cell.length_b   1.000
_cell.length_c   1.000
_cell.angle_alpha   90.00
_cell.angle_beta   90.00
_cell.angle_gamma   90.00
#
_symmetry.space_group_name_H-M   'P 1'
#
loop_
_entity.id
_entity.type
_entity.pdbx_description
1 polymer ?
#
loop_
_entity_poly.entity_id
_entity_poly.type
_entity_poly.pdbx_seq_one_letter_code
_entity_poly.pdbx_strand_id
1 'polypeptide(L)'
;MDFFRSTYLSSDDSRDRTVMAASFRDDGRKRRALGGDFICAHWRRRDFVRAHGKELPSIEGTAKQLNELLEKTGVSKIFLATDAPQSEFMLLSKLLAAPVFRFSDPKLHDGAVAIIDQWICAHARLFIGSHLSTFSYRIQEDREILGFPVNATFNRLCPDGVLQCEQPSKWTIVYE
;
A
#
# COMPACT_ATOMS: atom_id res chain seq x y z
N MET A 1 -14.10 4.59 -4.76
CA MET A 1 -13.03 4.14 -3.85
C MET A 1 -13.55 3.76 -2.46
N ASP A 2 -14.27 4.63 -1.73
CA ASP A 2 -14.76 4.29 -0.38
C ASP A 2 -15.82 3.17 -0.34
N PHE A 3 -16.63 3.06 -1.40
CA PHE A 3 -17.51 1.90 -1.58
C PHE A 3 -16.71 0.58 -1.59
N PHE A 4 -15.55 0.56 -2.27
CA PHE A 4 -14.71 -0.64 -2.30
C PHE A 4 -14.14 -0.95 -0.91
N ARG A 5 -13.65 0.08 -0.21
CA ARG A 5 -13.13 -0.04 1.16
C ARG A 5 -14.16 -0.61 2.11
N SER A 6 -15.39 -0.09 2.09
CA SER A 6 -16.44 -0.53 3.01
C SER A 6 -16.94 -1.94 2.68
N THR A 7 -17.15 -2.25 1.39
CA THR A 7 -17.69 -3.55 0.95
C THR A 7 -16.70 -4.69 1.06
N TYR A 8 -15.44 -4.51 0.64
CA TYR A 8 -14.48 -5.62 0.51
C TYR A 8 -13.44 -5.63 1.64
N LEU A 9 -13.02 -4.44 2.09
CA LEU A 9 -11.93 -4.31 3.05
C LEU A 9 -12.43 -4.08 4.49
N SER A 10 -13.75 -3.98 4.70
CA SER A 10 -14.35 -3.66 6.01
C SER A 10 -13.75 -2.38 6.62
N SER A 11 -13.49 -1.39 5.77
CA SER A 11 -12.76 -0.14 6.07
C SER A 11 -13.65 1.08 5.82
N ASP A 12 -13.65 2.03 6.76
CA ASP A 12 -14.22 3.38 6.59
C ASP A 12 -13.54 4.38 7.53
N ASP A 13 -13.67 5.67 7.24
CA ASP A 13 -12.88 6.70 7.91
C ASP A 13 -13.14 6.82 9.41
N SER A 14 -14.35 6.50 9.86
CA SER A 14 -14.71 6.55 11.28
C SER A 14 -13.99 5.44 12.06
N ARG A 15 -14.05 4.19 11.57
CA ARG A 15 -13.37 3.05 12.20
C ARG A 15 -11.85 3.13 12.05
N ASP A 16 -11.39 3.66 10.92
CA ASP A 16 -9.97 3.72 10.55
C ASP A 16 -9.27 4.95 11.12
N ARG A 17 -10.02 5.89 11.72
CA ARG A 17 -9.53 7.18 12.22
C ARG A 17 -8.82 8.01 11.15
N THR A 18 -9.34 7.99 9.93
CA THR A 18 -8.82 8.72 8.75
C THR A 18 -9.74 9.86 8.32
N VAL A 19 -10.65 10.31 9.18
CA VAL A 19 -11.52 11.47 8.89
C VAL A 19 -10.66 12.71 8.70
N MET A 20 -10.69 13.26 7.49
CA MET A 20 -10.00 14.51 7.15
C MET A 20 -10.81 15.74 7.62
N ALA A 21 -10.12 16.85 7.84
CA ALA A 21 -10.76 18.13 8.07
C ALA A 21 -11.56 18.60 6.83
N ALA A 22 -12.58 19.43 7.04
CA ALA A 22 -13.40 19.97 5.95
C ALA A 22 -12.60 20.85 4.96
N SER A 23 -11.48 21.43 5.42
CA SER A 23 -10.53 22.18 4.62
C SER A 23 -9.13 21.62 4.86
N PHE A 24 -8.35 21.46 3.80
CA PHE A 24 -6.94 21.05 3.89
C PHE A 24 -6.09 22.04 4.70
N ARG A 25 -6.54 23.29 4.84
CA ARG A 25 -5.87 24.34 5.64
C ARG A 25 -6.03 24.13 7.14
N ASP A 26 -7.04 23.37 7.54
CA ASP A 26 -7.36 23.09 8.94
C ASP A 26 -6.80 21.74 9.39
N ASP A 27 -6.10 21.03 8.50
CA ASP A 27 -5.45 19.78 8.84
C ASP A 27 -4.25 20.05 9.76
N GLY A 28 -4.18 19.27 10.84
CA GLY A 28 -3.23 19.51 11.93
C GLY A 28 -2.40 18.28 12.24
N ARG A 29 -1.26 18.47 12.92
CA ARG A 29 -0.30 17.41 13.30
C ARG A 29 -0.93 16.29 14.14
N LYS A 30 -1.61 15.33 13.50
CA LYS A 30 -2.26 14.21 14.19
C LYS A 30 -1.76 12.89 13.61
N ARG A 31 -0.71 12.33 14.23
CA ARG A 31 -0.23 10.96 13.95
C ARG A 31 -1.12 9.90 14.61
N ARG A 32 -2.43 9.95 14.33
CA ARG A 32 -3.46 9.16 15.03
C ARG A 32 -4.27 8.26 14.10
N ALA A 33 -4.02 8.32 12.79
CA ALA A 33 -4.68 7.43 11.86
C ALA A 33 -4.30 5.98 12.14
N LEU A 34 -5.31 5.12 12.07
CA LEU A 34 -5.20 3.70 12.36
C LEU A 34 -5.20 2.89 11.07
N GLY A 35 -6.07 3.21 10.12
CA GLY A 35 -6.25 2.49 8.86
C GLY A 35 -7.13 1.25 8.99
N GLY A 36 -7.65 0.78 7.86
CA GLY A 36 -8.52 -0.39 7.79
C GLY A 36 -7.83 -1.70 8.16
N ASP A 37 -8.61 -2.76 8.32
CA ASP A 37 -8.12 -4.11 8.64
C ASP A 37 -7.51 -4.82 7.41
N PHE A 38 -6.47 -4.20 6.84
CA PHE A 38 -5.72 -4.73 5.71
C PHE A 38 -4.33 -4.08 5.59
N ILE A 39 -3.39 -4.81 4.99
CA ILE A 39 -2.13 -4.26 4.46
C ILE A 39 -2.36 -3.87 3.00
N CYS A 40 -1.82 -2.75 2.56
CA CYS A 40 -1.61 -2.53 1.13
C CYS A 40 -0.15 -2.80 0.75
N ALA A 41 0.03 -3.55 -0.34
CA ALA A 41 1.28 -3.62 -1.07
C ALA A 41 1.14 -2.94 -2.44
N HIS A 42 2.03 -1.98 -2.74
CA HIS A 42 2.24 -1.54 -4.12
C HIS A 42 3.36 -2.38 -4.75
N TRP A 43 2.98 -3.28 -5.65
CA TRP A 43 3.84 -4.28 -6.27
C TRP A 43 4.06 -3.95 -7.75
N ARG A 44 5.11 -3.17 -8.04
CA ARG A 44 5.47 -2.72 -9.38
C ARG A 44 6.32 -3.77 -10.07
N ARG A 45 5.88 -4.26 -11.24
CA ARG A 45 6.53 -5.36 -11.99
C ARG A 45 7.00 -4.91 -13.37
N ARG A 46 6.16 -5.02 -14.40
CA ARG A 46 6.44 -4.87 -15.86
C ARG A 46 7.87 -4.45 -16.27
N ASP A 47 8.04 -3.22 -16.76
CA ASP A 47 9.30 -2.62 -17.18
C ASP A 47 10.31 -2.52 -16.03
N PHE A 48 9.80 -2.40 -14.81
CA PHE A 48 10.60 -2.29 -13.59
C PHE A 48 11.44 -3.54 -13.31
N VAL A 49 10.95 -4.73 -13.61
CA VAL A 49 11.72 -5.98 -13.47
C VAL A 49 12.92 -5.99 -14.41
N ARG A 50 12.80 -5.42 -15.62
CA ARG A 50 13.91 -5.36 -16.59
C ARG A 50 14.96 -4.32 -16.19
N ALA A 51 14.53 -3.18 -15.64
CA ALA A 51 15.43 -2.09 -15.27
C ALA A 51 16.03 -2.23 -13.85
N HIS A 52 15.29 -2.84 -12.92
CA HIS A 52 15.59 -2.85 -11.48
C HIS A 52 15.42 -4.23 -10.83
N GLY A 53 15.51 -5.32 -11.61
CA GLY A 53 15.21 -6.67 -11.12
C GLY A 53 16.00 -7.12 -9.89
N LYS A 54 17.19 -6.56 -9.63
CA LYS A 54 18.00 -6.85 -8.43
C LYS A 54 17.48 -6.19 -7.15
N GLU A 55 16.66 -5.15 -7.26
CA GLU A 55 16.10 -4.39 -6.14
C GLU A 55 14.66 -4.81 -5.81
N LEU A 56 14.06 -5.68 -6.62
CA LEU A 56 12.71 -6.19 -6.44
C LEU A 56 12.73 -7.64 -5.92
N PRO A 57 11.78 -8.03 -5.06
CA PRO A 57 11.61 -9.42 -4.69
C PRO A 57 11.08 -10.28 -5.85
N SER A 58 11.29 -11.59 -5.74
CA SER A 58 10.52 -12.59 -6.48
C SER A 58 9.06 -12.64 -6.02
N ILE A 59 8.25 -13.47 -6.67
CA ILE A 59 6.85 -13.68 -6.26
C ILE A 59 6.83 -14.34 -4.87
N GLU A 60 7.67 -15.34 -4.67
CA GLU A 60 7.86 -16.08 -3.42
C GLU A 60 8.43 -15.18 -2.32
N GLY A 61 9.42 -14.34 -2.65
CA GLY A 61 9.99 -13.35 -1.73
C GLY A 61 8.98 -12.27 -1.33
N THR A 62 8.09 -11.88 -2.25
CA THR A 62 6.96 -10.97 -1.96
C THR A 62 5.98 -11.65 -1.00
N ALA A 63 5.59 -12.90 -1.30
CA ALA A 63 4.65 -13.65 -0.47
C ALA A 63 5.16 -13.81 0.97
N LYS A 64 6.45 -14.15 1.12
CA LYS A 64 7.10 -14.26 2.43
C LYS A 64 6.99 -12.95 3.23
N GLN A 65 7.39 -11.82 2.64
CA GLN A 65 7.35 -10.52 3.31
C GLN A 65 5.93 -10.10 3.70
N LEU A 66 4.94 -10.34 2.83
CA LEU A 66 3.55 -10.00 3.13
C LEU A 66 2.93 -10.89 4.21
N ASN A 67 3.25 -12.18 4.24
CA ASN A 67 2.80 -13.09 5.31
C ASN A 67 3.41 -12.70 6.67
N GLU A 68 4.71 -12.37 6.72
CA GLU A 68 5.35 -11.86 7.95
C GLU A 68 4.70 -10.56 8.43
N LEU A 69 4.31 -9.67 7.51
CA LEU A 69 3.60 -8.44 7.86
C LEU A 69 2.17 -8.72 8.36
N LEU A 70 1.46 -9.68 7.78
CA LEU A 70 0.14 -10.10 8.27
C LEU A 70 0.23 -10.57 9.72
N GLU A 71 1.17 -11.46 10.02
CA GLU A 71 1.39 -11.95 11.40
C GLU A 71 1.74 -10.82 12.36
N LYS A 72 2.65 -9.93 11.95
CA LYS A 72 3.10 -8.81 12.80
C LYS A 72 2.00 -7.79 13.09
N THR A 73 1.14 -7.51 12.12
CA THR A 73 0.10 -6.47 12.24
C THR A 73 -1.22 -7.02 12.76
N GLY A 74 -1.46 -8.33 12.63
CA GLY A 74 -2.70 -8.99 13.00
C GLY A 74 -3.88 -8.66 12.09
N VAL A 75 -3.64 -8.08 10.91
CA VAL A 75 -4.73 -7.74 9.98
C VAL A 75 -5.20 -8.96 9.18
N SER A 76 -6.45 -8.92 8.72
CA SER A 76 -7.08 -10.08 8.08
C SER A 76 -7.05 -10.10 6.55
N LYS A 77 -6.60 -9.03 5.88
CA LYS A 77 -6.71 -8.87 4.41
C LYS A 77 -5.50 -8.21 3.78
N ILE A 78 -5.31 -8.43 2.48
CA ILE A 78 -4.32 -7.73 1.66
C ILE A 78 -5.03 -7.02 0.51
N PHE A 79 -4.68 -5.76 0.28
CA PHE A 79 -4.95 -5.06 -0.96
C PHE A 79 -3.66 -4.95 -1.78
N LEU A 80 -3.72 -5.31 -3.05
CA LEU A 80 -2.57 -5.34 -3.94
C LEU A 80 -2.77 -4.37 -5.11
N ALA A 81 -2.08 -3.22 -5.06
CA ALA A 81 -1.97 -2.30 -6.18
C ALA A 81 -0.80 -2.75 -7.07
N THR A 82 -1.09 -3.19 -8.29
CA THR A 82 -0.07 -3.79 -9.16
C THR A 82 -0.39 -3.62 -10.63
N ASP A 83 0.66 -3.46 -11.43
CA ASP A 83 0.64 -3.52 -12.89
C ASP A 83 1.00 -4.93 -13.43
N ALA A 84 1.20 -5.90 -12.55
CA ALA A 84 1.52 -7.27 -12.92
C ALA A 84 0.40 -7.92 -13.76
N PRO A 85 0.75 -8.85 -14.68
CA PRO A 85 -0.24 -9.60 -15.43
C PRO A 85 -1.08 -10.48 -14.50
N GLN A 86 -2.28 -10.87 -14.97
CA GLN A 86 -3.22 -11.68 -14.19
C GLN A 86 -2.60 -12.98 -13.66
N SER A 87 -1.72 -13.63 -14.44
CA SER A 87 -1.04 -14.86 -14.04
C SER A 87 -0.16 -14.68 -12.79
N GLU A 88 0.62 -13.61 -12.74
CA GLU A 88 1.47 -13.29 -11.59
C GLU A 88 0.65 -12.90 -10.36
N PHE A 89 -0.42 -12.10 -10.56
CA PHE A 89 -1.36 -11.78 -9.49
C PHE A 89 -1.97 -13.04 -8.87
N MET A 90 -2.44 -13.97 -9.71
CA MET A 90 -3.03 -15.23 -9.24
C MET A 90 -2.01 -16.12 -8.53
N LEU A 91 -0.77 -16.17 -9.00
CA LEU A 91 0.29 -16.94 -8.37
C LEU A 91 0.62 -16.37 -6.99
N LEU A 92 0.85 -15.06 -6.89
CA LEU A 92 1.10 -14.40 -5.60
C LEU A 92 -0.07 -14.63 -4.64
N SER A 93 -1.30 -14.47 -5.11
CA SER A 93 -2.50 -14.64 -4.28
C SER A 93 -2.64 -16.03 -3.69
N LYS A 94 -2.18 -17.08 -4.38
CA LYS A 94 -2.18 -18.45 -3.86
C LYS A 94 -1.15 -18.70 -2.76
N LEU A 95 -0.10 -17.89 -2.70
CA LEU A 95 0.99 -18.01 -1.73
C LEU A 95 0.73 -17.22 -0.44
N LEU A 96 -0.29 -16.36 -0.42
CA LEU A 96 -0.62 -15.48 0.70
C LEU A 96 -1.62 -16.14 1.65
N ALA A 97 -1.40 -15.94 2.94
CA ALA A 97 -2.22 -16.54 4.01
C ALA A 97 -3.59 -15.83 4.21
N ALA A 98 -3.77 -14.65 3.61
CA ALA A 98 -4.99 -13.85 3.73
C ALA A 98 -5.62 -13.61 2.34
N PRO A 99 -6.94 -13.34 2.29
CA PRO A 99 -7.61 -12.94 1.06
C PRO A 99 -6.97 -11.69 0.44
N VAL A 100 -6.73 -11.75 -0.87
CA VAL A 100 -6.10 -10.69 -1.65
C VAL A 100 -7.14 -10.00 -2.53
N PHE A 101 -7.20 -8.68 -2.42
CA PHE A 101 -8.11 -7.83 -3.17
C PHE A 101 -7.33 -6.94 -4.13
N ARG A 102 -7.91 -6.69 -5.30
CA ARG A 102 -7.42 -5.72 -6.29
C ARG A 102 -8.61 -4.99 -6.87
N PHE A 103 -8.48 -3.68 -7.07
CA PHE A 103 -9.51 -2.92 -7.75
C PHE A 103 -9.42 -3.12 -9.27
N SER A 104 -10.56 -3.23 -9.94
CA SER A 104 -10.65 -3.35 -11.39
C SER A 104 -12.03 -2.87 -11.83
N ASP A 105 -12.07 -1.91 -12.74
CA ASP A 105 -13.31 -1.44 -13.36
C ASP A 105 -13.05 -1.20 -14.86
N PRO A 106 -13.65 -1.99 -15.78
CA PRO A 106 -13.42 -1.85 -17.21
C PRO A 106 -13.97 -0.55 -17.81
N LYS A 107 -14.77 0.21 -17.06
CA LYS A 107 -15.31 1.51 -17.49
C LYS A 107 -14.35 2.67 -17.20
N LEU A 108 -13.36 2.45 -16.34
CA LEU A 108 -12.39 3.46 -15.95
C LEU A 108 -11.11 3.30 -16.78
N HIS A 109 -10.49 4.43 -17.11
CA HIS A 109 -9.18 4.44 -17.72
C HIS A 109 -8.10 4.15 -16.67
N ASP A 110 -6.92 3.70 -17.11
CA ASP A 110 -5.82 3.26 -16.24
C ASP A 110 -5.41 4.33 -15.22
N GLY A 111 -5.44 5.61 -15.59
CA GLY A 111 -5.16 6.72 -14.68
C GLY A 111 -6.15 6.82 -13.51
N ALA A 112 -7.46 6.67 -13.77
CA ALA A 112 -8.46 6.65 -12.71
C ALA A 112 -8.32 5.43 -11.81
N VAL A 113 -8.01 4.26 -12.36
CA VAL A 113 -7.71 3.05 -11.59
C VAL A 113 -6.49 3.28 -10.68
N ALA A 114 -5.43 3.90 -11.21
CA ALA A 114 -4.23 4.22 -10.47
C ALA A 114 -4.50 5.15 -9.27
N ILE A 115 -5.33 6.19 -9.43
CA ILE A 115 -5.73 7.07 -8.32
C ILE A 115 -6.55 6.30 -7.26
N ILE A 116 -7.46 5.42 -7.69
CA ILE A 116 -8.25 4.60 -6.76
C ILE A 116 -7.35 3.65 -5.97
N ASP A 117 -6.38 3.01 -6.62
CA ASP A 117 -5.39 2.16 -5.97
C ASP A 117 -4.57 2.94 -4.94
N GLN A 118 -4.09 4.14 -5.29
CA GLN A 118 -3.38 5.01 -4.36
C GLN A 118 -4.22 5.34 -3.13
N TRP A 119 -5.48 5.75 -3.35
CA TRP A 119 -6.40 6.08 -2.27
C TRP A 119 -6.67 4.90 -1.34
N ILE A 120 -6.95 3.72 -1.89
CA ILE A 120 -7.18 2.51 -1.08
C ILE A 120 -5.91 2.17 -0.29
N CYS A 121 -4.73 2.26 -0.90
CA CYS A 121 -3.47 2.00 -0.24
C CYS A 121 -3.13 3.01 0.86
N ALA A 122 -3.48 4.28 0.65
CA ALA A 122 -3.30 5.31 1.66
C ALA A 122 -4.08 5.01 2.95
N HIS A 123 -5.18 4.25 2.87
CA HIS A 123 -6.04 3.91 4.01
C HIS A 123 -5.72 2.57 4.70
N ALA A 124 -4.68 1.86 4.28
CA ALA A 124 -4.29 0.59 4.88
C ALA A 124 -3.72 0.75 6.31
N ARG A 125 -3.83 -0.29 7.14
CA ARG A 125 -3.14 -0.36 8.45
C ARG A 125 -1.65 -0.16 8.31
N LEU A 126 -1.08 -0.79 7.30
CA LEU A 126 0.33 -0.74 6.95
C LEU A 126 0.45 -0.70 5.43
N PHE A 127 1.32 0.18 4.95
CA PHE A 127 1.68 0.27 3.54
C PHE A 127 3.12 -0.20 3.33
N ILE A 128 3.32 -0.98 2.27
CA ILE A 128 4.65 -1.35 1.76
C ILE A 128 4.72 -1.13 0.25
N GLY A 129 5.72 -0.36 -0.18
CA GLY A 129 5.89 0.07 -1.57
C GLY A 129 6.97 -0.70 -2.34
N SER A 130 7.14 -0.33 -3.60
CA SER A 130 8.23 -0.79 -4.46
C SER A 130 9.35 0.25 -4.49
N HIS A 131 10.62 -0.20 -4.58
CA HIS A 131 11.79 0.67 -4.62
C HIS A 131 11.71 1.66 -5.79
N LEU A 132 12.09 2.93 -5.57
CA LEU A 132 12.11 4.03 -6.56
C LEU A 132 10.81 4.28 -7.33
N SER A 133 9.67 3.81 -6.84
CA SER A 133 8.39 4.04 -7.50
C SER A 133 7.79 5.38 -7.08
N THR A 134 7.62 6.29 -8.04
CA THR A 134 6.89 7.56 -7.84
C THR A 134 5.43 7.34 -7.41
N PHE A 135 4.82 6.23 -7.85
CA PHE A 135 3.50 5.79 -7.39
C PHE A 135 3.50 5.48 -5.88
N SER A 136 4.52 4.77 -5.38
CA SER A 136 4.69 4.54 -3.94
C SER A 136 4.94 5.84 -3.18
N TYR A 137 5.68 6.79 -3.76
CA TYR A 137 5.92 8.09 -3.11
C TYR A 137 4.64 8.90 -2.92
N ARG A 138 3.74 8.91 -3.91
CA ARG A 138 2.44 9.58 -3.75
C ARG A 138 1.60 8.96 -2.63
N ILE A 139 1.58 7.63 -2.51
CA ILE A 139 0.90 6.95 -1.40
C ILE A 139 1.53 7.33 -0.05
N GLN A 140 2.86 7.43 0.02
CA GLN A 140 3.53 7.84 1.25
C GLN A 140 3.12 9.26 1.67
N GLU A 141 3.06 10.19 0.73
CA GLU A 141 2.61 11.56 0.98
C GLU A 141 1.13 11.62 1.40
N ASP A 142 0.23 10.87 0.73
CA ASP A 142 -1.17 10.79 1.14
C ASP A 142 -1.31 10.26 2.57
N ARG A 143 -0.48 9.29 2.95
CA ARG A 143 -0.45 8.76 4.33
C ARG A 143 0.11 9.75 5.34
N GLU A 144 1.05 10.58 4.94
CA GLU A 144 1.55 11.68 5.76
C GLU A 144 0.45 12.69 6.04
N ILE A 145 -0.31 13.08 5.00
CA ILE A 145 -1.46 13.99 5.10
C ILE A 145 -2.55 13.38 5.98
N LEU A 146 -2.89 12.10 5.77
CA LEU A 146 -3.88 11.39 6.59
C LEU A 146 -3.42 11.19 8.05
N GLY A 147 -2.16 11.47 8.38
CA GLY A 147 -1.67 11.38 9.74
C GLY A 147 -1.37 9.95 10.20
N PHE A 148 -0.89 9.08 9.31
CA PHE A 148 -0.41 7.76 9.68
C PHE A 148 0.95 7.82 10.39
N PRO A 149 1.25 6.87 11.29
CA PRO A 149 2.59 6.69 11.83
C PRO A 149 3.64 6.40 10.76
N VAL A 150 4.83 6.98 10.92
CA VAL A 150 5.96 6.85 9.97
C VAL A 150 6.34 5.37 9.72
N ASN A 151 6.30 4.52 10.75
CA ASN A 151 6.59 3.09 10.64
C ASN A 151 5.53 2.30 9.86
N ALA A 152 4.33 2.83 9.71
CA ALA A 152 3.27 2.24 8.90
C ALA A 152 3.25 2.77 7.46
N THR A 153 4.13 3.71 7.11
CA THR A 153 4.11 4.44 5.83
C THR A 153 5.37 4.21 5.00
N PHE A 154 6.56 4.42 5.57
CA PHE A 154 7.81 4.39 4.81
C PHE A 154 8.45 3.00 4.83
N ASN A 155 7.80 2.04 4.18
CA ASN A 155 8.29 0.67 4.02
C ASN A 155 8.46 0.34 2.54
N ARG A 156 9.50 -0.43 2.19
CA ARG A 156 9.64 -1.01 0.84
C ARG A 156 9.80 -2.52 0.89
N LEU A 157 9.33 -3.18 -0.16
CA LEU A 157 9.69 -4.57 -0.46
C LEU A 157 11.20 -4.66 -0.70
N CYS A 158 11.85 -5.59 -0.01
CA CYS A 158 13.27 -5.88 -0.18
C CYS A 158 13.47 -6.99 -1.23
N PRO A 159 14.62 -6.99 -1.92
CA PRO A 159 14.97 -8.10 -2.81
C PRO A 159 15.25 -9.38 -2.01
N ASP A 160 15.15 -10.51 -2.72
CA ASP A 160 15.37 -11.83 -2.13
C ASP A 160 16.75 -11.96 -1.50
N GLY A 161 16.82 -12.64 -0.34
CA GLY A 161 18.07 -12.84 0.39
C GLY A 161 18.59 -11.61 1.15
N VAL A 162 17.96 -10.43 1.00
CA VAL A 162 18.34 -9.20 1.70
C VAL A 162 17.29 -8.84 2.74
N LEU A 163 17.52 -9.23 4.00
CA LEU A 163 16.58 -9.00 5.10
C LEU A 163 16.46 -7.52 5.51
N GLN A 164 17.55 -6.75 5.37
CA GLN A 164 17.60 -5.33 5.72
C GLN A 164 18.12 -4.53 4.53
N CYS A 165 17.24 -4.26 3.56
CA CYS A 165 17.55 -3.36 2.46
C CYS A 165 17.32 -1.90 2.86
N GLU A 166 17.94 -0.97 2.11
CA GLU A 166 17.77 0.48 2.34
C GLU A 166 16.29 0.87 2.28
N GLN A 167 15.77 1.49 3.33
CA GLN A 167 14.37 1.92 3.37
C GLN A 167 14.17 3.29 2.71
N PRO A 168 12.95 3.62 2.24
CA PRO A 168 12.66 4.94 1.69
C PRO A 168 13.04 6.07 2.65
N SER A 169 13.51 7.19 2.09
CA SER A 169 13.73 8.41 2.87
C SER A 169 12.42 8.87 3.52
N LYS A 170 12.50 9.24 4.81
CA LYS A 170 11.35 9.65 5.61
C LYS A 170 11.14 11.16 5.48
N TRP A 171 10.48 11.56 4.41
CA TRP A 171 10.09 12.96 4.20
C TRP A 171 8.78 13.23 4.93
N THR A 172 8.89 13.69 6.17
CA THR A 172 7.71 13.96 6.99
C THR A 172 7.06 15.30 6.63
N ILE A 173 5.73 15.34 6.60
CA ILE A 173 4.98 16.59 6.36
C ILE A 173 5.34 17.67 7.40
N VAL A 174 5.48 18.92 6.91
CA VAL A 174 5.74 20.12 7.69
C VAL A 174 4.56 21.08 7.50
N TYR A 175 4.05 21.64 8.60
CA TYR A 175 2.86 22.52 8.64
C TYR A 175 3.23 23.96 9.06
N GLU A 176 4.47 24.38 8.84
CA GLU A 176 4.97 25.71 9.23
C GLU A 176 4.40 26.83 8.34
#